data_AF-A0A232LTS4-F1
#
_entry.id   AF-A0A232LTS4-F1
#
_cell.length_a   1.000
_cell.length_b   1.000
_cell.length_c   1.000
_cell.angle_alpha   90.00
_cell.angle_beta   90.00
_cell.angle_gamma   90.00
#
_symmetry.space_group_name_H-M   'P 1'
#
loop_
_entity.id
_entity.type
_entity.pdbx_description
1 polymer ?
#
loop_
_entity_poly.entity_id
_entity_poly.type
_entity_poly.pdbx_seq_one_letter_code
_entity_poly.pdbx_strand_id
1 'polypeptide(L)'
;MRRRHCRSPGWVSLVTPVLGLLLILYHFPRQSSVPQASLLDESLENSNAVPCPPMPGIENILIVLKTGVTEALDKVPVHFRTTFRCVPNYAVFSDFKEEIEGVRVHDVLQHVSNEVKQKVSDFDLYNRVQLFGRKGLVAADTMAEVNGPRGMPNNPGWRLDKWKFLPMIDEALRISPNSSWYVFMETDTYLVIPNLITWLSGLDPEEPYYLGTETQIADVTFAHGGSGVILSKPAMQFVSYLHATWPTEVDEYVHAHWAGDCVLGKILAEAGVNLTFSWPMLQNSRLGELDSLADIFYRRPWCYPAVGYHHLSIDEIWDMWRFDQDWFQKRQNDILLHCDVFMERIHPKLTATPRKDWDNLCLDTDEVRNNTGSLSDCEAQCHQDPECLQYSYRPNNAEQRCCTSKSPRLGVSRTGVQSGWMMRRINMLVNRVGVCTEPEWVW
;
A
#
# COMPACT_ATOMS: atom_id res chain seq x y z
N MET A 1 53.58 34.64 -31.75
CA MET A 1 54.71 35.57 -31.93
C MET A 1 55.37 35.79 -30.57
N ARG A 2 56.70 35.62 -30.49
CA ARG A 2 57.65 36.03 -29.42
C ARG A 2 57.43 35.56 -27.96
N ARG A 3 58.13 34.46 -27.63
CA ARG A 3 59.40 34.41 -26.84
C ARG A 3 59.50 35.16 -25.48
N ARG A 4 59.79 34.35 -24.45
CA ARG A 4 61.08 34.26 -23.69
C ARG A 4 61.13 34.76 -22.23
N HIS A 5 61.32 33.76 -21.35
CA HIS A 5 62.52 33.46 -20.54
C HIS A 5 62.81 34.20 -19.22
N CYS A 6 62.90 33.34 -18.19
CA CYS A 6 64.02 33.11 -17.26
C CYS A 6 64.44 34.23 -16.30
N ARG A 7 64.47 33.94 -15.00
CA ARG A 7 65.65 33.37 -14.30
C ARG A 7 65.35 33.14 -12.81
N SER A 8 65.88 32.02 -12.29
CA SER A 8 66.15 31.70 -10.88
C SER A 8 67.56 32.25 -10.50
N PRO A 9 68.26 31.85 -9.41
CA PRO A 9 67.90 31.12 -8.18
C PRO A 9 68.49 31.75 -6.89
N GLY A 10 68.26 31.14 -5.72
CA GLY A 10 69.09 31.37 -4.53
C GLY A 10 68.60 30.63 -3.28
N TRP A 11 69.30 29.56 -2.91
CA TRP A 11 69.07 28.71 -1.74
C TRP A 11 69.59 29.35 -0.44
N VAL A 12 68.87 29.20 0.68
CA VAL A 12 69.44 28.92 2.02
C VAL A 12 68.38 28.19 2.88
N SER A 13 68.69 26.99 3.36
CA SER A 13 67.99 26.31 4.47
C SER A 13 68.57 26.77 5.81
N LEU A 14 67.75 26.93 6.85
CA LEU A 14 67.92 26.32 8.19
C LEU A 14 67.00 26.97 9.27
N VAL A 15 66.36 26.09 10.04
CA VAL A 15 66.00 26.22 11.48
C VAL A 15 64.68 26.94 11.85
N THR A 16 63.73 26.13 12.31
CA THR A 16 62.56 26.45 13.18
C THR A 16 63.01 26.89 14.58
N PRO A 17 62.19 27.68 15.32
CA PRO A 17 61.30 27.02 16.28
C PRO A 17 59.91 27.66 16.45
N VAL A 18 58.95 26.75 16.58
CA VAL A 18 57.74 26.80 17.42
C VAL A 18 57.95 27.66 18.66
N LEU A 19 57.27 28.81 18.78
CA LEU A 19 56.98 29.49 20.07
C LEU A 19 56.03 30.71 19.96
N GLY A 20 55.28 30.88 18.87
CA GLY A 20 54.39 32.04 18.67
C GLY A 20 52.88 31.76 18.67
N LEU A 21 52.45 30.49 18.68
CA LEU A 21 51.04 30.11 18.48
C LEU A 21 50.43 29.25 19.60
N LEU A 22 51.20 28.93 20.65
CA LEU A 22 50.73 28.15 21.81
C LEU A 22 50.34 29.01 23.03
N LEU A 23 50.46 30.34 22.96
CA LEU A 23 50.13 31.24 24.08
C LEU A 23 48.74 31.92 23.97
N ILE A 24 47.99 31.70 22.87
CA ILE A 24 46.62 32.23 22.72
C ILE A 24 45.56 31.18 23.10
N LEU A 25 45.95 29.91 23.33
CA LEU A 25 45.04 28.84 23.77
C LEU A 25 45.10 28.51 25.27
N TYR A 26 45.91 29.23 26.08
CA TYR A 26 46.17 28.88 27.48
C TYR A 26 45.58 29.82 28.55
N HIS A 27 44.78 30.83 28.17
CA HIS A 27 44.17 31.78 29.12
C HIS A 27 42.65 31.97 29.00
N PHE A 28 41.94 31.04 28.37
CA PHE A 28 40.49 30.89 28.59
C PHE A 28 40.23 29.59 29.36
N PRO A 29 39.78 29.66 30.63
CA PRO A 29 39.41 28.48 31.38
C PRO A 29 38.24 27.77 30.70
N ARG A 30 38.47 26.54 30.23
CA ARG A 30 37.43 25.56 29.92
C ARG A 30 36.71 25.21 31.22
N GLN A 31 35.56 25.83 31.47
CA GLN A 31 34.56 25.25 32.34
C GLN A 31 33.72 24.26 31.51
N SER A 32 34.09 23.00 31.65
CA SER A 32 33.33 21.85 31.22
C SER A 32 32.11 21.71 32.14
N SER A 33 30.99 22.32 31.75
CA SER A 33 29.68 21.93 32.25
C SER A 33 28.96 21.23 31.10
N VAL A 34 28.95 19.90 31.18
CA VAL A 34 27.98 19.05 30.51
C VAL A 34 26.60 19.66 30.79
N PRO A 35 25.83 20.11 29.78
CA PRO A 35 24.41 20.29 30.00
C PRO A 35 23.89 18.87 30.20
N GLN A 36 23.66 18.52 31.46
CA GLN A 36 22.67 17.52 31.82
C GLN A 36 21.47 17.77 30.91
N ALA A 37 21.07 16.78 30.11
CA ALA A 37 19.78 16.78 29.47
C ALA A 37 18.73 16.75 30.60
N SER A 38 18.48 17.94 31.16
CA SER A 38 17.40 18.20 32.08
C SER A 38 16.13 18.09 31.27
N LEU A 39 15.39 17.02 31.54
CA LEU A 39 13.95 16.85 31.37
C LEU A 39 13.20 18.20 31.29
N LEU A 40 13.10 18.76 30.09
CA LEU A 40 12.22 19.84 29.65
C LEU A 40 12.17 19.64 28.12
N ASP A 41 11.08 19.23 27.49
CA ASP A 41 9.75 19.77 27.69
C ASP A 41 8.71 18.78 27.17
N GLU A 42 8.02 18.13 28.10
CA GLU A 42 6.88 17.22 27.90
C GLU A 42 5.58 18.03 27.65
N SER A 43 5.66 19.25 27.10
CA SER A 43 4.51 20.17 26.99
C SER A 43 4.18 20.69 25.60
N LEU A 44 4.66 20.03 24.54
CA LEU A 44 4.09 20.19 23.18
C LEU A 44 3.30 18.94 22.76
N GLU A 45 2.56 18.34 23.69
CA GLU A 45 1.38 17.58 23.32
C GLU A 45 0.35 18.56 22.76
N ASN A 46 0.21 18.51 21.44
CA ASN A 46 -0.78 19.23 20.66
C ASN A 46 -2.18 19.00 21.27
N SER A 47 -2.68 19.99 22.03
CA SER A 47 -3.93 19.95 22.80
C SER A 47 -5.21 19.90 21.95
N ASN A 48 -5.10 19.49 20.68
CA ASN A 48 -6.18 19.28 19.72
C ASN A 48 -6.05 17.92 18.99
N ALA A 49 -5.13 17.05 19.42
CA ALA A 49 -4.99 15.71 18.87
C ALA A 49 -6.16 14.84 19.37
N VAL A 50 -7.04 14.41 18.46
CA VAL A 50 -8.12 13.44 18.74
C VAL A 50 -7.54 12.23 19.48
N PRO A 51 -7.95 11.93 20.73
CA PRO A 51 -7.39 10.81 21.48
C PRO A 51 -7.58 9.49 20.73
N CYS A 52 -6.58 8.61 20.78
CA CYS A 52 -6.72 7.27 20.21
C CYS A 52 -7.77 6.47 20.99
N PRO A 53 -8.77 5.85 20.34
CA PRO A 53 -9.73 5.01 21.03
C PRO A 53 -9.03 3.76 21.57
N PRO A 54 -9.53 3.16 22.69
CA PRO A 54 -9.07 1.86 23.12
C PRO A 54 -9.32 0.80 22.03
N MET A 55 -8.28 0.04 21.70
CA MET A 55 -8.32 -1.02 20.69
C MET A 55 -7.72 -2.32 21.26
N PRO A 56 -8.43 -3.01 22.17
CA PRO A 56 -7.90 -4.21 22.82
C PRO A 56 -7.48 -5.27 21.79
N GLY A 57 -6.28 -5.83 21.92
CA GLY A 57 -5.74 -6.82 21.00
C GLY A 57 -4.77 -6.24 19.96
N ILE A 58 -4.76 -4.92 19.73
CA ILE A 58 -3.82 -4.28 18.79
C ILE A 58 -2.35 -4.48 19.20
N GLU A 59 -2.09 -4.66 20.50
CA GLU A 59 -0.76 -4.94 21.04
C GLU A 59 -0.20 -6.30 20.57
N ASN A 60 -1.06 -7.21 20.10
CA ASN A 60 -0.66 -8.53 19.61
C ASN A 60 -0.47 -8.56 18.09
N ILE A 61 -0.67 -7.44 17.39
CA ILE A 61 -0.60 -7.33 15.94
C ILE A 61 0.62 -6.48 15.56
N LEU A 62 1.47 -6.97 14.66
CA LEU A 62 2.46 -6.14 13.97
C LEU A 62 1.91 -5.74 12.60
N ILE A 63 1.80 -4.44 12.33
CA ILE A 63 1.47 -3.96 10.98
C ILE A 63 2.76 -3.58 10.24
N VAL A 64 3.00 -4.19 9.09
CA VAL A 64 4.18 -3.99 8.26
C VAL A 64 3.80 -3.19 7.02
N LEU A 65 4.40 -2.01 6.85
CA LEU A 65 4.29 -1.21 5.63
C LEU A 65 5.44 -1.56 4.69
N LYS A 66 5.15 -2.19 3.55
CA LYS A 66 6.10 -2.38 2.46
C LYS A 66 6.13 -1.13 1.57
N THR A 67 7.33 -0.69 1.22
CA THR A 67 7.56 0.39 0.24
C THR A 67 8.85 0.14 -0.55
N GLY A 68 9.22 1.08 -1.41
CA GLY A 68 10.52 1.13 -2.08
C GLY A 68 11.10 2.54 -2.05
N VAL A 69 12.41 2.66 -2.17
CA VAL A 69 13.12 3.96 -2.10
C VAL A 69 12.62 4.98 -3.13
N THR A 70 12.05 4.50 -4.25
CA THR A 70 11.50 5.29 -5.36
C THR A 70 10.21 6.02 -5.03
N GLU A 71 9.45 5.57 -4.02
CA GLU A 71 8.15 6.16 -3.65
C GLU A 71 8.02 6.47 -2.14
N ALA A 72 8.94 5.99 -1.30
CA ALA A 72 8.80 6.05 0.15
C ALA A 72 8.60 7.47 0.70
N LEU A 73 9.33 8.47 0.18
CA LEU A 73 9.19 9.86 0.66
C LEU A 73 7.83 10.48 0.33
N ASP A 74 7.19 10.03 -0.75
CA ASP A 74 5.91 10.58 -1.20
C ASP A 74 4.74 9.89 -0.51
N LYS A 75 4.82 8.56 -0.32
CA LYS A 75 3.68 7.75 0.09
C LYS A 75 3.71 7.23 1.53
N VAL A 76 4.86 7.17 2.19
CA VAL A 76 4.92 6.72 3.60
C VAL A 76 4.39 7.77 4.59
N PRO A 77 4.70 9.07 4.47
CA PRO A 77 4.34 10.06 5.50
C PRO A 77 2.86 10.15 5.86
N VAL A 78 1.95 9.85 4.92
CA VAL A 78 0.52 9.85 5.21
C VAL A 78 0.18 8.85 6.32
N HIS A 79 0.77 7.66 6.30
CA HIS A 79 0.48 6.60 7.27
C HIS A 79 0.93 6.96 8.69
N PHE A 80 2.03 7.69 8.88
CA PHE A 80 2.46 8.15 10.21
C PHE A 80 1.46 9.11 10.84
N ARG A 81 0.69 9.83 10.02
CA ARG A 81 -0.30 10.82 10.45
C ARG A 81 -1.73 10.24 10.48
N THR A 82 -1.94 9.10 9.81
CA THR A 82 -3.23 8.39 9.73
C THR A 82 -3.15 7.00 10.37
N THR A 83 -2.88 5.96 9.58
CA THR A 83 -2.94 4.54 9.95
C THR A 83 -2.15 4.21 11.21
N PHE A 84 -0.91 4.70 11.33
CA PHE A 84 0.00 4.35 12.43
C PHE A 84 -0.11 5.27 13.63
N ARG A 85 -0.96 6.30 13.57
CA ARG A 85 -1.12 7.25 14.68
C ARG A 85 -1.55 6.56 15.99
N CYS A 86 -2.35 5.50 15.89
CA CYS A 86 -2.88 4.76 17.04
C CYS A 86 -2.45 3.28 17.06
N VAL A 87 -1.53 2.87 16.19
CA VAL A 87 -1.01 1.49 16.13
C VAL A 87 0.33 1.47 16.88
N PRO A 88 0.43 0.76 18.02
CA PRO A 88 1.65 0.75 18.83
C PRO A 88 2.80 -0.04 18.18
N ASN A 89 2.47 -1.07 17.39
CA ASN A 89 3.44 -2.00 16.83
C ASN A 89 3.37 -1.95 15.30
N TYR A 90 4.31 -1.25 14.68
CA TYR A 90 4.45 -1.25 13.23
C TYR A 90 5.92 -1.26 12.81
N ALA A 91 6.18 -1.70 11.58
CA ALA A 91 7.49 -1.64 10.95
C ALA A 91 7.36 -1.15 9.51
N VAL A 92 8.33 -0.36 9.04
CA VAL A 92 8.39 0.09 7.65
C VAL A 92 9.57 -0.58 6.95
N PHE A 93 9.26 -1.37 5.93
CA PHE A 93 10.24 -2.16 5.17
C PHE A 93 10.38 -1.63 3.75
N SER A 94 11.62 -1.44 3.32
CA SER A 94 11.99 -0.93 2.00
C SER A 94 13.20 -1.69 1.45
N ASP A 95 13.57 -1.36 0.22
CA ASP A 95 14.85 -1.74 -0.40
C ASP A 95 16.01 -0.78 -0.03
N PHE A 96 15.76 0.20 0.84
CA PHE A 96 16.77 1.15 1.30
C PHE A 96 16.56 1.53 2.77
N LYS A 97 17.65 1.52 3.53
CA LYS A 97 17.65 1.92 4.94
C LYS A 97 17.72 3.44 5.03
N GLU A 98 16.74 4.03 5.70
CA GLU A 98 16.68 5.47 5.94
C GLU A 98 15.80 5.82 7.15
N GLU A 99 15.58 7.11 7.36
CA GLU A 99 14.66 7.63 8.36
C GLU A 99 13.71 8.61 7.66
N ILE A 100 12.40 8.44 7.88
CA ILE A 100 11.35 9.31 7.33
C ILE A 100 10.54 9.82 8.53
N GLU A 101 10.53 11.14 8.72
CA GLU A 101 9.80 11.80 9.83
C GLU A 101 10.10 11.20 11.22
N GLY A 102 11.36 10.83 11.47
CA GLY A 102 11.80 10.23 12.74
C GLY A 102 11.52 8.73 12.87
N VAL A 103 10.86 8.12 11.88
CA VAL A 103 10.60 6.68 11.84
C VAL A 103 11.67 5.98 11.01
N ARG A 104 12.21 4.91 11.57
CA ARG A 104 13.19 4.06 10.88
C ARG A 104 12.52 3.25 9.76
N VAL A 105 13.09 3.33 8.58
CA VAL A 105 12.79 2.45 7.44
C VAL A 105 13.89 1.41 7.36
N HIS A 106 13.52 0.13 7.41
CA HIS A 106 14.47 -0.98 7.40
C HIS A 106 14.72 -1.45 5.98
N ASP A 107 15.99 -1.70 5.65
CA ASP A 107 16.38 -2.41 4.44
C ASP A 107 16.12 -3.90 4.63
N VAL A 108 15.09 -4.40 3.97
CA VAL A 108 14.71 -5.81 4.05
C VAL A 108 15.60 -6.71 3.18
N LEU A 109 16.26 -6.15 2.17
CA LEU A 109 17.10 -6.89 1.23
C LEU A 109 18.54 -7.03 1.73
N GLN A 110 18.89 -6.43 2.87
CA GLN A 110 20.24 -6.45 3.44
C GLN A 110 20.82 -7.86 3.62
N HIS A 111 19.97 -8.87 3.86
CA HIS A 111 20.38 -10.27 4.08
C HIS A 111 20.30 -11.16 2.83
N VAL A 112 19.79 -10.67 1.69
CA VAL A 112 19.86 -11.42 0.42
C VAL A 112 21.33 -11.68 0.06
N SER A 113 21.63 -12.85 -0.49
CA SER A 113 23.00 -13.28 -0.74
C SER A 113 23.78 -12.30 -1.64
N ASN A 114 25.08 -12.14 -1.36
CA ASN A 114 25.94 -11.27 -2.18
C ASN A 114 26.03 -11.77 -3.63
N GLU A 115 25.91 -13.08 -3.84
CA GLU A 115 25.90 -13.67 -5.17
C GLU A 115 24.69 -13.19 -5.98
N VAL A 116 23.49 -13.27 -5.41
CA VAL A 116 22.26 -12.75 -6.04
C VAL A 116 22.39 -11.26 -6.30
N LYS A 117 22.78 -10.47 -5.28
CA LYS A 117 22.94 -9.01 -5.41
C LYS A 117 23.91 -8.62 -6.53
N GLN A 118 24.94 -9.41 -6.81
CA GLN A 118 25.94 -9.11 -7.84
C GLN A 118 25.59 -9.63 -9.23
N LYS A 119 24.90 -10.77 -9.33
CA LYS A 119 24.65 -11.46 -10.61
C LYS A 119 23.27 -11.15 -11.19
N VAL A 120 22.28 -10.83 -10.37
CA VAL A 120 20.90 -10.61 -10.79
C VAL A 120 20.66 -9.12 -11.04
N SER A 121 20.30 -8.76 -12.27
CA SER A 121 20.08 -7.35 -12.67
C SER A 121 18.83 -6.71 -12.06
N ASP A 122 18.00 -7.46 -11.34
CA ASP A 122 16.93 -6.87 -10.52
C ASP A 122 17.54 -5.97 -9.42
N PHE A 123 18.75 -6.28 -8.94
CA PHE A 123 19.46 -5.54 -7.90
C PHE A 123 20.25 -4.32 -8.39
N ASP A 124 20.18 -3.98 -9.68
CA ASP A 124 20.92 -2.83 -10.22
C ASP A 124 20.52 -1.52 -9.54
N LEU A 125 19.22 -1.30 -9.30
CA LEU A 125 18.71 -0.14 -8.55
C LEU A 125 19.23 -0.17 -7.12
N TYR A 126 19.05 -1.30 -6.42
CA TYR A 126 19.50 -1.49 -5.05
C TYR A 126 20.98 -1.17 -4.89
N ASN A 127 21.84 -1.76 -5.72
CA ASN A 127 23.29 -1.57 -5.65
C ASN A 127 23.70 -0.11 -5.86
N ARG A 128 23.07 0.62 -6.80
CA ARG A 128 23.34 2.05 -7.00
C ARG A 128 22.95 2.86 -5.76
N VAL A 129 21.79 2.59 -5.19
CA VAL A 129 21.28 3.33 -4.04
C VAL A 129 22.09 3.03 -2.77
N GLN A 130 22.58 1.80 -2.58
CA GLN A 130 23.47 1.46 -1.47
C GLN A 130 24.83 2.19 -1.57
N LEU A 131 25.35 2.42 -2.78
CA LEU A 131 26.62 3.12 -2.99
C LEU A 131 26.51 4.65 -2.87
N PHE A 132 25.42 5.23 -3.37
CA PHE A 132 25.28 6.68 -3.54
C PHE A 132 24.15 7.30 -2.71
N GLY A 133 23.46 6.51 -1.89
CA GLY A 133 22.20 6.88 -1.28
C GLY A 133 21.14 7.21 -2.34
N ARG A 134 20.19 8.07 -2.00
CA ARG A 134 19.14 8.54 -2.94
C ARG A 134 19.69 9.20 -4.22
N LYS A 135 20.95 9.67 -4.22
CA LYS A 135 21.59 10.21 -5.45
C LYS A 135 21.90 9.12 -6.49
N GLY A 136 21.80 7.84 -6.12
CA GLY A 136 21.94 6.70 -7.04
C GLY A 136 20.69 6.41 -7.88
N LEU A 137 19.56 7.07 -7.56
CA LEU A 137 18.34 6.98 -8.36
C LEU A 137 18.51 7.73 -9.69
N VAL A 138 17.98 7.13 -10.75
CA VAL A 138 17.92 7.74 -12.09
C VAL A 138 16.48 7.89 -12.54
N ALA A 139 16.24 8.72 -13.55
CA ALA A 139 14.87 9.00 -14.05
C ALA A 139 14.10 7.73 -14.43
N ALA A 140 14.79 6.71 -14.96
CA ALA A 140 14.20 5.42 -15.31
C ALA A 140 13.63 4.63 -14.11
N ASP A 141 14.14 4.86 -12.90
CA ASP A 141 13.70 4.16 -11.69
C ASP A 141 12.29 4.60 -11.24
N THR A 142 11.85 5.78 -11.66
CA THR A 142 10.56 6.39 -11.32
C THR A 142 9.62 6.48 -12.54
N MET A 143 9.97 5.87 -13.67
CA MET A 143 9.10 5.89 -14.85
C MET A 143 7.85 5.06 -14.61
N ALA A 144 6.69 5.70 -14.77
CA ALA A 144 5.41 5.00 -14.76
C ALA A 144 5.34 4.05 -15.96
N GLU A 145 5.07 2.78 -15.69
CA GLU A 145 4.79 1.75 -16.68
C GLU A 145 3.34 1.31 -16.52
N VAL A 146 2.66 1.02 -17.62
CA VAL A 146 1.31 0.44 -17.56
C VAL A 146 1.44 -1.00 -17.09
N ASN A 147 0.75 -1.35 -16.01
CA ASN A 147 0.72 -2.72 -15.53
C ASN A 147 0.10 -3.65 -16.59
N GLY A 148 0.89 -4.58 -17.11
CA GLY A 148 0.47 -5.55 -18.11
C GLY A 148 0.22 -6.95 -17.54
N PRO A 149 -0.05 -7.97 -18.38
CA PRO A 149 -0.31 -9.34 -17.93
C PRO A 149 0.82 -10.02 -17.15
N ARG A 150 2.02 -9.43 -17.15
CA ARG A 150 3.21 -9.91 -16.43
C ARG A 150 3.79 -8.85 -15.50
N GLY A 151 2.96 -7.91 -15.04
CA GLY A 151 3.43 -6.80 -14.22
C GLY A 151 4.00 -5.65 -15.05
N MET A 152 4.99 -4.96 -14.45
CA MET A 152 5.76 -3.86 -15.04
C MET A 152 7.22 -4.29 -15.24
N PRO A 153 7.53 -5.11 -16.26
CA PRO A 153 8.84 -5.75 -16.41
C PRO A 153 9.97 -4.77 -16.74
N ASN A 154 9.67 -3.54 -17.17
CA ASN A 154 10.69 -2.53 -17.45
C ASN A 154 10.90 -1.56 -16.29
N ASN A 155 10.02 -1.57 -15.28
CA ASN A 155 10.14 -0.75 -14.08
C ASN A 155 11.15 -1.40 -13.11
N PRO A 156 12.32 -0.76 -12.83
CA PRO A 156 13.34 -1.32 -11.96
C PRO A 156 12.87 -1.53 -10.51
N GLY A 157 12.02 -0.64 -10.00
CA GLY A 157 11.43 -0.76 -8.67
C GLY A 157 10.55 -2.01 -8.56
N TRP A 158 9.68 -2.23 -9.55
CA TRP A 158 8.81 -3.42 -9.62
C TRP A 158 9.62 -4.73 -9.69
N ARG A 159 10.66 -4.77 -10.53
CA ARG A 159 11.54 -5.94 -10.65
C ARG A 159 12.24 -6.28 -9.34
N LEU A 160 12.65 -5.27 -8.58
CA LEU A 160 13.27 -5.44 -7.27
C LEU A 160 12.25 -5.83 -6.20
N ASP A 161 11.02 -5.32 -6.29
CA ASP A 161 9.98 -5.47 -5.26
C ASP A 161 9.64 -6.94 -4.95
N LYS A 162 9.64 -7.82 -5.97
CA LYS A 162 9.38 -9.26 -5.78
C LYS A 162 10.32 -9.92 -4.76
N TRP A 163 11.54 -9.38 -4.58
CA TRP A 163 12.55 -9.92 -3.66
C TRP A 163 12.28 -9.57 -2.20
N LYS A 164 11.34 -8.67 -1.89
CA LYS A 164 11.08 -8.21 -0.53
C LYS A 164 10.23 -9.18 0.28
N PHE A 165 9.29 -9.89 -0.36
CA PHE A 165 8.24 -10.65 0.32
C PHE A 165 8.76 -11.65 1.35
N LEU A 166 9.73 -12.50 0.98
CA LEU A 166 10.26 -13.53 1.88
C LEU A 166 11.18 -12.95 2.97
N PRO A 167 12.18 -12.09 2.67
CA PRO A 167 12.98 -11.45 3.71
C PRO A 167 12.16 -10.62 4.71
N MET A 168 11.02 -10.05 4.29
CA MET A 168 10.12 -9.32 5.20
C MET A 168 9.54 -10.23 6.27
N ILE A 169 9.30 -11.51 5.97
CA ILE A 169 8.82 -12.49 6.96
C ILE A 169 9.85 -12.64 8.08
N ASP A 170 11.11 -12.86 7.73
CA ASP A 170 12.20 -13.04 8.69
C ASP A 170 12.47 -11.78 9.51
N GLU A 171 12.45 -10.61 8.87
CA GLU A 171 12.66 -9.33 9.54
C GLU A 171 11.50 -8.99 10.50
N ALA A 172 10.25 -9.24 10.09
CA ALA A 172 9.08 -9.05 10.93
C ALA A 172 9.11 -9.94 12.18
N LEU A 173 9.45 -11.22 12.03
CA LEU A 173 9.64 -12.15 13.15
C LEU A 173 10.74 -11.69 14.09
N ARG A 174 11.83 -11.09 13.57
CA ARG A 174 12.93 -10.58 14.41
C ARG A 174 12.54 -9.33 15.20
N ILE A 175 11.77 -8.42 14.59
CA ILE A 175 11.36 -7.17 15.23
C ILE A 175 10.28 -7.42 16.29
N SER A 176 9.30 -8.25 15.98
CA SER A 176 8.21 -8.56 16.90
C SER A 176 7.98 -10.08 17.02
N PRO A 177 8.85 -10.81 17.72
CA PRO A 177 8.76 -12.28 17.84
C PRO A 177 7.55 -12.77 18.64
N ASN A 178 6.86 -11.86 19.35
CA ASN A 178 5.75 -12.18 20.24
C ASN A 178 4.38 -11.76 19.71
N SER A 179 4.30 -11.09 18.55
CA SER A 179 3.01 -10.81 17.90
C SER A 179 2.33 -12.11 17.50
N SER A 180 1.02 -12.19 17.74
CA SER A 180 0.17 -13.28 17.27
C SER A 180 -0.11 -13.17 15.77
N TRP A 181 -0.21 -11.93 15.27
CA TRP A 181 -0.58 -11.63 13.89
C TRP A 181 0.38 -10.64 13.24
N TYR A 182 0.63 -10.85 11.95
CA TYR A 182 1.47 -10.02 11.11
C TYR A 182 0.66 -9.59 9.89
N VAL A 183 0.45 -8.28 9.74
CA VAL A 183 -0.41 -7.69 8.72
C VAL A 183 0.46 -6.86 7.79
N PHE A 184 0.65 -7.35 6.56
CA PHE A 184 1.46 -6.68 5.55
C PHE A 184 0.56 -5.83 4.66
N MET A 185 0.92 -4.57 4.46
CA MET A 185 0.21 -3.62 3.60
C MET A 185 1.19 -2.82 2.73
N GLU A 186 0.69 -2.24 1.64
CA GLU A 186 1.44 -1.33 0.77
C GLU A 186 1.09 0.15 1.03
N THR A 187 1.84 1.07 0.43
CA THR A 187 1.72 2.52 0.67
C THR A 187 0.45 3.18 0.09
N ASP A 188 -0.30 2.45 -0.73
CA ASP A 188 -1.60 2.85 -1.28
C ASP A 188 -2.74 1.97 -0.73
N THR A 189 -2.52 1.33 0.42
CA THR A 189 -3.50 0.47 1.11
C THR A 189 -4.02 1.18 2.35
N TYR A 190 -5.33 1.12 2.60
CA TYR A 190 -5.94 1.61 3.82
C TYR A 190 -6.56 0.47 4.62
N LEU A 191 -6.28 0.40 5.92
CA LEU A 191 -6.84 -0.60 6.83
C LEU A 191 -7.77 0.06 7.85
N VAL A 192 -8.98 -0.50 7.98
CA VAL A 192 -9.94 -0.15 9.03
C VAL A 192 -9.58 -0.97 10.27
N ILE A 193 -8.69 -0.41 11.11
CA ILE A 193 -8.05 -1.13 12.22
C ILE A 193 -9.06 -1.76 13.20
N PRO A 194 -10.15 -1.11 13.65
CA PRO A 194 -11.09 -1.73 14.57
C PRO A 194 -11.79 -2.98 13.99
N ASN A 195 -12.10 -2.97 12.69
CA ASN A 195 -12.68 -4.12 12.01
C ASN A 195 -11.66 -5.26 11.88
N LEU A 196 -10.41 -4.94 11.53
CA LEU A 196 -9.30 -5.90 11.47
C LEU A 196 -9.11 -6.61 12.82
N ILE A 197 -9.09 -5.87 13.92
CA ILE A 197 -8.96 -6.45 15.27
C ILE A 197 -10.14 -7.38 15.57
N THR A 198 -11.36 -6.92 15.31
CA THR A 198 -12.57 -7.72 15.54
C THR A 198 -12.51 -9.03 14.74
N TRP A 199 -12.10 -8.95 13.47
CA TRP A 199 -11.94 -10.13 12.63
C TRP A 199 -10.96 -11.14 13.24
N LEU A 200 -9.76 -10.70 13.57
CA LEU A 200 -8.70 -11.56 14.08
C LEU A 200 -9.00 -12.10 15.48
N SER A 201 -9.85 -11.42 16.25
CA SER A 201 -10.30 -11.91 17.56
C SER A 201 -11.17 -13.16 17.50
N GLY A 202 -11.76 -13.45 16.32
CA GLY A 202 -12.56 -14.65 16.09
C GLY A 202 -11.77 -15.88 15.63
N LEU A 203 -10.46 -15.75 15.43
CA LEU A 203 -9.56 -16.80 14.93
C LEU A 203 -8.57 -17.24 16.02
N ASP A 204 -8.19 -18.51 16.01
CA ASP A 204 -7.15 -19.02 16.93
C ASP A 204 -5.75 -18.64 16.42
N PRO A 205 -5.00 -17.75 17.10
CA PRO A 205 -3.70 -17.32 16.62
C PRO A 205 -2.61 -18.43 16.63
N GLU A 206 -2.88 -19.57 17.27
CA GLU A 206 -1.97 -20.72 17.30
C GLU A 206 -2.14 -21.65 16.08
N GLU A 207 -3.15 -21.42 15.24
CA GLU A 207 -3.33 -22.11 13.96
C GLU A 207 -2.62 -21.35 12.82
N PRO A 208 -2.08 -22.05 11.80
CA PRO A 208 -1.29 -21.43 10.74
C PRO A 208 -2.18 -20.74 9.69
N TYR A 209 -2.78 -19.61 10.05
CA TYR A 209 -3.58 -18.81 9.12
C TYR A 209 -2.74 -18.04 8.09
N TYR A 210 -3.20 -18.09 6.84
CA TYR A 210 -2.82 -17.22 5.72
C TYR A 210 -4.07 -16.61 5.11
N LEU A 211 -4.35 -15.35 5.44
CA LEU A 211 -5.55 -14.64 5.00
C LEU A 211 -5.19 -13.60 3.94
N GLY A 212 -6.00 -13.48 2.89
CA GLY A 212 -5.81 -12.44 1.88
C GLY A 212 -6.82 -12.50 0.74
N THR A 213 -6.86 -11.47 -0.10
CA THR A 213 -7.74 -11.45 -1.28
C THR A 213 -7.20 -12.42 -2.30
N GLU A 214 -8.00 -13.39 -2.69
CA GLU A 214 -7.59 -14.47 -3.58
C GLU A 214 -7.26 -13.99 -4.99
N THR A 215 -6.12 -14.46 -5.50
CA THR A 215 -5.69 -14.33 -6.89
C THR A 215 -4.95 -15.60 -7.32
N GLN A 216 -4.72 -15.75 -8.62
CA GLN A 216 -4.16 -16.97 -9.18
C GLN A 216 -3.20 -16.68 -10.33
N ILE A 217 -2.04 -17.34 -10.31
CA ILE A 217 -1.09 -17.41 -11.41
C ILE A 217 -0.79 -18.89 -11.63
N ALA A 218 -1.09 -19.38 -12.83
CA ALA A 218 -1.01 -20.80 -13.16
C ALA A 218 -1.77 -21.66 -12.12
N ASP A 219 -1.10 -22.58 -11.43
CA ASP A 219 -1.65 -23.47 -10.42
C ASP A 219 -1.52 -22.94 -8.97
N VAL A 220 -0.93 -21.76 -8.79
CA VAL A 220 -0.73 -21.16 -7.46
C VAL A 220 -1.86 -20.19 -7.15
N THR A 221 -2.63 -20.47 -6.10
CA THR A 221 -3.59 -19.53 -5.51
C THR A 221 -2.92 -18.83 -4.33
N PHE A 222 -2.96 -17.50 -4.30
CA PHE A 222 -2.24 -16.69 -3.32
C PHE A 222 -3.00 -15.40 -2.98
N ALA A 223 -2.60 -14.74 -1.89
CA ALA A 223 -3.11 -13.45 -1.49
C ALA A 223 -2.51 -12.35 -2.36
N HIS A 224 -3.34 -11.50 -2.94
CA HIS A 224 -2.90 -10.30 -3.66
C HIS A 224 -2.15 -9.37 -2.70
N GLY A 225 -0.86 -9.11 -2.97
CA GLY A 225 0.04 -8.42 -2.05
C GLY A 225 -0.44 -7.02 -1.64
N GLY A 226 -1.02 -6.28 -2.59
CA GLY A 226 -1.53 -4.94 -2.35
C GLY A 226 -2.81 -4.89 -1.50
N SER A 227 -3.64 -5.92 -1.51
CA SER A 227 -4.90 -5.92 -0.75
C SER A 227 -4.71 -5.99 0.76
N GLY A 228 -3.49 -6.33 1.19
CA GLY A 228 -3.20 -6.80 2.52
C GLY A 228 -3.00 -8.31 2.56
N VAL A 229 -1.94 -8.74 3.23
CA VAL A 229 -1.67 -10.14 3.54
C VAL A 229 -1.57 -10.29 5.05
N ILE A 230 -2.31 -11.24 5.62
CA ILE A 230 -2.30 -11.48 7.06
C ILE A 230 -1.82 -12.89 7.33
N LEU A 231 -0.81 -12.99 8.20
CA LEU A 231 -0.22 -14.26 8.62
C LEU A 231 -0.28 -14.36 10.14
N SER A 232 -0.70 -15.51 10.63
CA SER A 232 -0.49 -15.88 12.03
C SER A 232 0.99 -16.14 12.29
N LYS A 233 1.40 -16.11 13.55
CA LYS A 233 2.78 -16.43 13.94
C LYS A 233 3.24 -17.82 13.49
N PRO A 234 2.47 -18.92 13.64
CA PRO A 234 2.89 -20.23 13.12
C PRO A 234 3.11 -20.22 11.60
N ALA A 235 2.24 -19.57 10.83
CA ALA A 235 2.41 -19.46 9.37
C ALA A 235 3.71 -18.73 9.00
N MET A 236 4.02 -17.63 9.68
CA MET A 236 5.29 -16.90 9.52
C MET A 236 6.50 -17.79 9.81
N GLN A 237 6.46 -18.55 10.91
CA GLN A 237 7.55 -19.44 11.32
C GLN A 237 7.80 -20.55 10.31
N PHE A 238 6.75 -21.12 9.71
CA PHE A 238 6.91 -22.13 8.67
C PHE A 238 7.56 -21.58 7.40
N VAL A 239 7.18 -20.39 6.95
CA VAL A 239 7.84 -19.73 5.80
C VAL A 239 9.30 -19.43 6.11
N SER A 240 9.58 -18.86 7.29
CA SER A 240 10.95 -18.57 7.73
C SER A 240 11.81 -19.84 7.78
N TYR A 241 11.26 -20.96 8.26
CA TYR A 241 11.93 -22.25 8.29
C TYR A 241 12.27 -22.76 6.87
N LEU A 242 11.32 -22.74 5.94
CA LEU A 242 11.57 -23.16 4.55
C LEU A 242 12.58 -22.25 3.85
N HIS A 243 12.46 -20.93 4.02
CA HIS A 243 13.40 -19.96 3.47
C HIS A 243 14.83 -20.18 3.97
N ALA A 244 15.00 -20.51 5.26
CA ALA A 244 16.30 -20.82 5.83
C ALA A 244 16.85 -22.21 5.41
N THR A 245 15.96 -23.17 5.10
CA THR A 245 16.35 -24.54 4.73
C THR A 245 16.79 -24.65 3.27
N TRP A 246 16.13 -23.93 2.37
CA TRP A 246 16.33 -24.01 0.91
C TRP A 246 16.61 -22.63 0.29
N PRO A 247 17.62 -21.87 0.77
CA PRO A 247 17.81 -20.48 0.36
C PRO A 247 18.12 -20.35 -1.14
N THR A 248 18.90 -21.28 -1.71
CA THR A 248 19.27 -21.24 -3.13
C THR A 248 18.06 -21.49 -4.03
N GLU A 249 17.28 -22.52 -3.74
CA GLU A 249 16.10 -22.91 -4.51
C GLU A 249 15.03 -21.81 -4.45
N VAL A 250 14.88 -21.19 -3.28
CA VAL A 250 13.98 -20.05 -3.09
C VAL A 250 14.47 -18.84 -3.88
N ASP A 251 15.75 -18.47 -3.80
CA ASP A 251 16.32 -17.36 -4.56
C ASP A 251 16.16 -17.58 -6.08
N GLU A 252 16.39 -18.80 -6.57
CA GLU A 252 16.19 -19.18 -7.97
C GLU A 252 14.71 -19.04 -8.39
N TYR A 253 13.77 -19.45 -7.54
CA TYR A 253 12.35 -19.33 -7.81
C TYR A 253 11.89 -17.86 -7.82
N VAL A 254 12.33 -17.04 -6.86
CA VAL A 254 12.07 -15.59 -6.85
C VAL A 254 12.63 -14.94 -8.12
N HIS A 255 13.84 -15.31 -8.52
CA HIS A 255 14.45 -14.79 -9.74
C HIS A 255 13.62 -15.12 -10.99
N ALA A 256 13.13 -16.36 -11.10
CA ALA A 256 12.34 -16.82 -12.25
C ALA A 256 10.90 -16.26 -12.28
N HIS A 257 10.36 -15.78 -11.15
CA HIS A 257 9.02 -15.23 -11.07
C HIS A 257 8.98 -13.71 -11.27
N TRP A 258 7.81 -13.16 -11.61
CA TRP A 258 7.58 -11.71 -11.76
C TRP A 258 6.75 -11.09 -10.63
N ALA A 259 6.20 -11.93 -9.74
CA ALA A 259 5.23 -11.57 -8.71
C ALA A 259 5.68 -12.18 -7.37
N GLY A 260 6.09 -11.34 -6.41
CA GLY A 260 6.65 -11.80 -5.13
C GLY A 260 5.60 -12.30 -4.14
N ASP A 261 4.37 -11.79 -4.22
CA ASP A 261 3.21 -12.29 -3.49
C ASP A 261 2.82 -13.72 -3.92
N CYS A 262 2.91 -14.01 -5.22
CA CYS A 262 2.77 -15.38 -5.74
C CYS A 262 3.86 -16.31 -5.21
N VAL A 263 5.10 -15.82 -5.11
CA VAL A 263 6.20 -16.60 -4.53
C VAL A 263 5.93 -16.91 -3.05
N LEU A 264 5.52 -15.91 -2.26
CA LEU A 264 5.12 -16.13 -0.87
C LEU A 264 4.00 -17.17 -0.75
N GLY A 265 2.96 -17.05 -1.58
CA GLY A 265 1.86 -18.02 -1.62
C GLY A 265 2.31 -19.44 -1.98
N LYS A 266 3.25 -19.60 -2.91
CA LYS A 266 3.83 -20.90 -3.26
C LYS A 266 4.55 -21.53 -2.06
N ILE A 267 5.39 -20.76 -1.37
CA ILE A 267 6.15 -21.25 -0.21
C ILE A 267 5.22 -21.59 0.96
N LEU A 268 4.17 -20.79 1.20
CA LEU A 268 3.13 -21.11 2.18
C LEU A 268 2.41 -22.41 1.85
N ALA A 269 2.03 -22.62 0.59
CA ALA A 269 1.41 -23.87 0.16
C ALA A 269 2.34 -25.08 0.34
N GLU A 270 3.64 -24.94 0.05
CA GLU A 270 4.65 -25.98 0.33
C GLU A 270 4.82 -26.27 1.83
N ALA A 271 4.63 -25.26 2.68
CA ALA A 271 4.58 -25.41 4.12
C ALA A 271 3.28 -26.06 4.64
N GLY A 272 2.32 -26.38 3.75
CA GLY A 272 1.00 -26.89 4.12
C GLY A 272 0.03 -25.82 4.62
N VAL A 273 0.34 -24.54 4.39
CA VAL A 273 -0.49 -23.40 4.78
C VAL A 273 -1.24 -22.86 3.57
N ASN A 274 -2.50 -23.29 3.42
CA ASN A 274 -3.34 -22.86 2.30
C ASN A 274 -3.92 -21.45 2.54
N LEU A 275 -4.19 -20.74 1.44
CA LEU A 275 -4.87 -19.44 1.50
C LEU A 275 -6.30 -19.59 2.00
N THR A 276 -6.64 -18.81 3.01
CA THR A 276 -8.00 -18.53 3.45
C THR A 276 -8.48 -17.25 2.77
N PHE A 277 -9.50 -17.38 1.93
CA PHE A 277 -9.98 -16.28 1.09
C PHE A 277 -10.64 -15.22 1.97
N SER A 278 -10.31 -13.95 1.77
CA SER A 278 -10.82 -12.86 2.60
C SER A 278 -11.68 -11.84 1.86
N TRP A 279 -11.80 -11.94 0.53
CA TRP A 279 -12.71 -11.08 -0.21
C TRP A 279 -14.16 -11.34 0.26
N PRO A 280 -15.01 -10.32 0.51
CA PRO A 280 -14.83 -8.91 0.21
C PRO A 280 -14.34 -8.05 1.39
N MET A 281 -13.88 -8.62 2.51
CA MET A 281 -13.41 -7.81 3.64
C MET A 281 -12.13 -7.04 3.32
N LEU A 282 -11.15 -7.72 2.69
CA LEU A 282 -10.01 -7.08 2.04
C LEU A 282 -10.32 -6.90 0.55
N GLN A 283 -10.24 -5.66 0.07
CA GLN A 283 -10.46 -5.28 -1.32
C GLN A 283 -9.12 -5.03 -2.03
N ASN A 284 -8.98 -5.60 -3.22
CA ASN A 284 -7.89 -5.29 -4.16
C ASN A 284 -8.16 -4.03 -5.01
N SER A 285 -9.21 -3.30 -4.68
CA SER A 285 -9.73 -2.19 -5.49
C SER A 285 -9.90 -0.94 -4.65
N ARG A 286 -9.87 0.21 -5.32
CA ARG A 286 -10.16 1.50 -4.68
C ARG A 286 -11.67 1.67 -4.51
N LEU A 287 -12.10 2.62 -3.67
CA LEU A 287 -13.53 2.87 -3.41
C LEU A 287 -14.37 3.11 -4.67
N GLY A 288 -13.80 3.79 -5.68
CA GLY A 288 -14.47 4.05 -6.95
C GLY A 288 -14.75 2.79 -7.77
N GLU A 289 -13.93 1.77 -7.64
CA GLU A 289 -14.02 0.52 -8.40
C GLU A 289 -14.97 -0.50 -7.75
N LEU A 290 -15.23 -0.33 -6.45
CA LEU A 290 -16.06 -1.25 -5.68
C LEU A 290 -17.50 -1.27 -6.21
N ASP A 291 -17.99 -2.48 -6.40
CA ASP A 291 -19.40 -2.76 -6.60
C ASP A 291 -19.98 -3.38 -5.33
N SER A 292 -20.50 -2.54 -4.45
CA SER A 292 -21.03 -2.99 -3.16
C SER A 292 -22.35 -3.75 -3.26
N LEU A 293 -23.03 -3.66 -4.40
CA LEU A 293 -24.42 -4.10 -4.57
C LEU A 293 -24.56 -5.36 -5.43
N ALA A 294 -23.54 -5.73 -6.21
CA ALA A 294 -23.56 -6.96 -6.98
C ALA A 294 -23.20 -8.20 -6.16
N ASP A 295 -23.80 -9.31 -6.54
CA ASP A 295 -23.42 -10.64 -6.10
C ASP A 295 -22.26 -11.13 -6.99
N ILE A 296 -21.04 -11.16 -6.45
CA ILE A 296 -19.83 -11.63 -7.14
C ILE A 296 -19.28 -12.81 -6.34
N PHE A 297 -18.95 -13.91 -7.00
CA PHE A 297 -18.47 -15.14 -6.33
C PHE A 297 -19.36 -15.59 -5.15
N TYR A 298 -20.68 -15.47 -5.29
CA TYR A 298 -21.69 -15.79 -4.28
C TYR A 298 -21.62 -14.95 -2.99
N ARG A 299 -20.88 -13.84 -2.97
CA ARG A 299 -20.86 -12.88 -1.86
C ARG A 299 -21.25 -11.50 -2.36
N ARG A 300 -22.01 -10.78 -1.53
CA ARG A 300 -22.33 -9.37 -1.76
C ARG A 300 -21.55 -8.54 -0.76
N PRO A 301 -20.64 -7.65 -1.17
CA PRO A 301 -19.85 -6.87 -0.22
C PRO A 301 -20.70 -6.12 0.82
N TRP A 302 -21.90 -5.65 0.46
CA TRP A 302 -22.83 -4.85 1.27
C TRP A 302 -22.82 -5.14 2.79
N CYS A 303 -22.97 -6.39 3.21
CA CYS A 303 -23.06 -6.78 4.62
C CYS A 303 -21.77 -7.33 5.23
N TYR A 304 -20.67 -7.32 4.49
CA TYR A 304 -19.37 -7.68 5.03
C TYR A 304 -18.69 -6.46 5.67
N PRO A 305 -17.90 -6.66 6.73
CA PRO A 305 -17.01 -5.65 7.29
C PRO A 305 -16.05 -5.10 6.23
N ALA A 306 -15.90 -3.78 6.20
CA ALA A 306 -14.85 -3.15 5.43
C ALA A 306 -13.54 -3.24 6.23
N VAL A 307 -12.60 -4.10 5.82
CA VAL A 307 -11.32 -4.27 6.52
C VAL A 307 -10.20 -3.53 5.80
N GLY A 308 -10.11 -3.64 4.47
CA GLY A 308 -9.05 -3.00 3.71
C GLY A 308 -9.44 -2.61 2.29
N TYR A 309 -8.84 -1.53 1.80
CA TYR A 309 -8.94 -1.06 0.42
C TYR A 309 -7.55 -0.80 -0.16
N HIS A 310 -7.38 -0.97 -1.47
CA HIS A 310 -6.10 -0.83 -2.15
C HIS A 310 -6.19 0.16 -3.33
N HIS A 311 -5.05 0.61 -3.87
CA HIS A 311 -4.95 1.63 -4.92
C HIS A 311 -5.51 3.01 -4.53
N LEU A 312 -5.42 3.37 -3.24
CA LEU A 312 -5.83 4.68 -2.78
C LEU A 312 -4.73 5.72 -3.01
N SER A 313 -5.13 6.88 -3.51
CA SER A 313 -4.30 8.08 -3.44
C SER A 313 -4.11 8.54 -1.99
N ILE A 314 -3.11 9.40 -1.78
CA ILE A 314 -2.84 10.02 -0.46
C ILE A 314 -4.09 10.76 0.06
N ASP A 315 -4.82 11.45 -0.82
CA ASP A 315 -6.05 12.16 -0.46
C ASP A 315 -7.17 11.18 -0.08
N GLU A 316 -7.29 10.05 -0.77
CA GLU A 316 -8.25 9.00 -0.43
C GLU A 316 -7.93 8.32 0.91
N ILE A 317 -6.65 8.11 1.24
CA ILE A 317 -6.21 7.62 2.56
C ILE A 317 -6.65 8.61 3.66
N TRP A 318 -6.42 9.90 3.45
CA TRP A 318 -6.87 10.94 4.39
C TRP A 318 -8.39 10.97 4.55
N ASP A 319 -9.11 10.86 3.44
CA ASP A 319 -10.57 10.84 3.42
C ASP A 319 -11.14 9.62 4.16
N MET A 320 -10.55 8.45 3.95
CA MET A 320 -10.96 7.21 4.65
C MET A 320 -10.61 7.26 6.13
N TRP A 321 -9.44 7.79 6.49
CA TRP A 321 -9.07 7.99 7.87
C TRP A 321 -10.01 8.95 8.60
N ARG A 322 -10.31 10.12 8.02
CA ARG A 322 -11.28 11.03 8.66
C ARG A 322 -12.65 10.39 8.82
N PHE A 323 -13.09 9.65 7.80
CA PHE A 323 -14.36 8.95 7.83
C PHE A 323 -14.42 7.90 8.92
N ASP A 324 -13.41 7.02 9.04
CA ASP A 324 -13.46 5.94 10.02
C ASP A 324 -13.31 6.46 11.46
N GLN A 325 -12.52 7.51 11.69
CA GLN A 325 -12.44 8.15 13.00
C GLN A 325 -13.79 8.72 13.42
N ASP A 326 -14.46 9.45 12.52
CA ASP A 326 -15.79 9.99 12.73
C ASP A 326 -16.84 8.89 12.96
N TRP A 327 -16.75 7.80 12.21
CA TRP A 327 -17.64 6.66 12.28
C TRP A 327 -17.63 6.01 13.67
N PHE A 328 -16.45 5.57 14.12
CA PHE A 328 -16.32 4.84 15.38
C PHE A 328 -16.59 5.73 16.60
N GLN A 329 -16.28 7.03 16.52
CA GLN A 329 -16.65 8.00 17.56
C GLN A 329 -18.16 8.17 17.70
N LYS A 330 -18.89 8.29 16.58
CA LYS A 330 -20.35 8.53 16.59
C LYS A 330 -21.14 7.27 16.94
N ARG A 331 -20.65 6.09 16.56
CA ARG A 331 -21.38 4.82 16.64
C ARG A 331 -20.83 3.85 17.70
N GLN A 332 -20.02 4.34 18.63
CA GLN A 332 -19.54 3.58 19.80
C GLN A 332 -18.84 2.26 19.43
N ASN A 333 -17.92 2.30 18.46
CA ASN A 333 -17.15 1.14 17.99
C ASN A 333 -17.99 0.00 17.34
N ASP A 334 -19.14 0.33 16.74
CA ASP A 334 -19.88 -0.62 15.89
C ASP A 334 -19.08 -1.01 14.64
N ILE A 335 -19.38 -2.15 14.04
CA ILE A 335 -18.66 -2.69 12.87
C ILE A 335 -18.94 -1.83 11.64
N LEU A 336 -17.89 -1.32 10.99
CA LEU A 336 -18.03 -0.57 9.75
C LEU A 336 -18.26 -1.52 8.57
N LEU A 337 -19.44 -1.50 7.93
CA LEU A 337 -19.74 -2.38 6.80
C LEU A 337 -19.48 -1.69 5.46
N HIS A 338 -19.39 -2.46 4.37
CA HIS A 338 -19.32 -1.87 3.03
C HIS A 338 -20.58 -1.08 2.66
N CYS A 339 -21.76 -1.43 3.19
CA CYS A 339 -22.96 -0.62 2.99
C CYS A 339 -22.82 0.79 3.59
N ASP A 340 -22.12 0.93 4.71
CA ASP A 340 -21.87 2.22 5.34
C ASP A 340 -20.89 3.06 4.53
N VAL A 341 -19.80 2.44 4.06
CA VAL A 341 -18.85 3.06 3.14
C VAL A 341 -19.57 3.49 1.86
N PHE A 342 -20.45 2.64 1.31
CA PHE A 342 -21.23 2.99 0.14
C PHE A 342 -22.12 4.20 0.42
N MET A 343 -22.92 4.18 1.49
CA MET A 343 -23.90 5.23 1.79
C MET A 343 -23.25 6.56 2.14
N GLU A 344 -22.11 6.57 2.83
CA GLU A 344 -21.48 7.82 3.30
C GLU A 344 -20.36 8.32 2.38
N ARG A 345 -19.71 7.45 1.60
CA ARG A 345 -18.53 7.83 0.77
C ARG A 345 -18.75 7.71 -0.74
N ILE A 346 -19.60 6.80 -1.20
CA ILE A 346 -19.82 6.52 -2.63
C ILE A 346 -21.11 7.18 -3.12
N HIS A 347 -22.24 6.85 -2.51
CA HIS A 347 -23.59 7.29 -2.88
C HIS A 347 -23.73 8.81 -3.02
N PRO A 348 -23.19 9.66 -2.10
CA PRO A 348 -23.30 11.11 -2.23
C PRO A 348 -22.52 11.67 -3.42
N LYS A 349 -21.56 10.92 -3.95
CA LYS A 349 -20.74 11.29 -5.11
C LYS A 349 -21.36 10.81 -6.44
N LEU A 350 -22.45 10.05 -6.42
CA LEU A 350 -23.19 9.66 -7.62
C LEU A 350 -24.17 10.78 -8.01
N THR A 351 -24.16 11.19 -9.29
CA THR A 351 -24.96 12.34 -9.75
C THR A 351 -25.91 11.98 -10.87
N ALA A 352 -27.12 12.55 -10.86
CA ALA A 352 -28.08 12.37 -11.96
C ALA A 352 -27.62 13.06 -13.26
N THR A 353 -26.86 14.16 -13.14
CA THR A 353 -26.24 14.81 -14.29
C THR A 353 -24.98 14.05 -14.70
N PRO A 354 -24.77 13.76 -15.99
CA PRO A 354 -23.54 13.15 -16.48
C PRO A 354 -22.31 13.96 -16.06
N ARG A 355 -21.32 13.28 -15.48
CA ARG A 355 -20.03 13.86 -15.13
C ARG A 355 -19.07 13.76 -16.33
N LYS A 356 -18.39 14.87 -16.63
CA LYS A 356 -17.33 14.92 -17.65
C LYS A 356 -15.99 14.45 -17.11
N ASP A 357 -15.14 13.95 -18.00
CA ASP A 357 -13.80 13.43 -17.73
C ASP A 357 -13.78 12.39 -16.61
N TRP A 358 -14.80 11.53 -16.62
CA TRP A 358 -15.06 10.57 -15.57
C TRP A 358 -15.58 9.26 -16.14
N ASP A 359 -14.96 8.15 -15.77
CA ASP A 359 -15.34 6.80 -16.17
C ASP A 359 -15.89 6.06 -14.96
N ASN A 360 -17.21 5.80 -14.94
CA ASN A 360 -17.86 4.98 -13.92
C ASN A 360 -17.53 3.48 -14.04
N LEU A 361 -16.54 3.12 -14.86
CA LEU A 361 -16.07 1.74 -15.04
C LEU A 361 -17.20 0.79 -15.43
N CYS A 362 -18.06 1.29 -16.31
CA CYS A 362 -19.10 0.50 -16.94
C CYS A 362 -18.47 -0.71 -17.63
N LEU A 363 -18.89 -1.90 -17.19
CA LEU A 363 -18.63 -3.17 -17.86
C LEU A 363 -19.91 -3.55 -18.60
N ASP A 364 -19.77 -3.82 -19.90
CA ASP A 364 -20.90 -4.28 -20.73
C ASP A 364 -21.42 -5.59 -20.16
N THR A 365 -22.70 -5.62 -19.78
CA THR A 365 -23.33 -6.87 -19.32
C THR A 365 -23.80 -7.74 -20.48
N ASP A 366 -23.92 -7.18 -21.69
CA ASP A 366 -24.48 -7.86 -22.84
C ASP A 366 -23.79 -7.39 -24.14
N GLU A 367 -23.41 -8.33 -25.01
CA GLU A 367 -22.67 -8.12 -26.28
C GLU A 367 -23.43 -7.30 -27.36
N VAL A 368 -24.49 -6.55 -27.01
CA VAL A 368 -25.35 -5.89 -28.00
C VAL A 368 -25.00 -4.42 -28.20
N ARG A 369 -24.20 -4.25 -29.25
CA ARG A 369 -23.98 -3.06 -30.07
C ARG A 369 -25.22 -2.20 -30.25
N ASN A 370 -25.11 -0.93 -29.87
CA ASN A 370 -25.38 0.18 -30.78
C ASN A 370 -24.36 1.28 -30.54
N ASN A 371 -23.56 1.55 -31.57
CA ASN A 371 -22.55 2.60 -31.59
C ASN A 371 -23.27 3.96 -31.67
N THR A 372 -23.95 4.34 -30.59
CA THR A 372 -24.77 5.53 -30.54
C THR A 372 -23.92 6.77 -30.73
N GLY A 373 -24.47 7.75 -31.44
CA GLY A 373 -23.72 8.92 -31.89
C GLY A 373 -23.44 9.92 -30.77
N SER A 374 -24.22 9.90 -29.69
CA SER A 374 -24.17 10.93 -28.64
C SER A 374 -24.34 10.38 -27.22
N LEU A 375 -23.94 11.20 -26.23
CA LEU A 375 -24.21 10.95 -24.81
C LEU A 375 -25.71 10.77 -24.51
N SER A 376 -26.56 11.59 -25.14
CA SER A 376 -28.02 11.54 -24.93
C SER A 376 -28.61 10.23 -25.40
N ASP A 377 -28.12 9.68 -26.51
CA ASP A 377 -28.56 8.38 -27.01
C ASP A 377 -28.09 7.26 -26.07
N CYS A 378 -26.89 7.39 -25.48
CA CYS A 378 -26.38 6.44 -24.50
C CYS A 378 -27.21 6.43 -23.21
N GLU A 379 -27.57 7.61 -22.71
CA GLU A 379 -28.51 7.76 -21.59
C GLU A 379 -29.89 7.17 -21.91
N ALA A 380 -30.42 7.44 -23.11
CA ALA A 380 -31.70 6.90 -23.55
C ALA A 380 -31.69 5.36 -23.63
N GLN A 381 -30.58 4.74 -24.04
CA GLN A 381 -30.44 3.28 -24.01
C GLN A 381 -30.52 2.74 -22.59
N CYS A 382 -29.82 3.36 -21.63
CA CYS A 382 -29.92 2.95 -20.23
C CYS A 382 -31.34 3.16 -19.67
N HIS A 383 -32.07 4.18 -20.12
CA HIS A 383 -33.48 4.34 -19.75
C HIS A 383 -34.38 3.23 -20.29
N GLN A 384 -34.09 2.68 -21.47
CA GLN A 384 -34.88 1.60 -22.08
C GLN A 384 -34.71 0.27 -21.35
N ASP A 385 -33.51 -0.03 -20.84
CA ASP A 385 -33.28 -1.18 -19.98
C ASP A 385 -33.76 -0.87 -18.54
N PRO A 386 -34.79 -1.55 -18.01
CA PRO A 386 -35.27 -1.32 -16.64
C PRO A 386 -34.26 -1.67 -15.55
N GLU A 387 -33.28 -2.53 -15.85
CA GLU A 387 -32.25 -2.97 -14.91
C GLU A 387 -30.99 -2.09 -14.95
N CYS A 388 -30.84 -1.24 -15.95
CA CYS A 388 -29.66 -0.38 -16.07
C CYS A 388 -29.60 0.65 -14.94
N LEU A 389 -28.43 0.72 -14.28
CA LEU A 389 -28.14 1.63 -13.17
C LEU A 389 -27.14 2.72 -13.53
N GLN A 390 -26.33 2.53 -14.57
CA GLN A 390 -25.35 3.52 -15.00
C GLN A 390 -25.04 3.42 -16.49
N TYR A 391 -24.50 4.49 -17.06
CA TYR A 391 -24.04 4.54 -18.45
C TYR A 391 -22.75 5.35 -18.58
N SER A 392 -21.98 5.07 -19.64
CA SER A 392 -20.73 5.75 -19.96
C SER A 392 -20.61 5.98 -21.46
N TYR A 393 -20.18 7.17 -21.86
CA TYR A 393 -20.00 7.59 -23.24
C TYR A 393 -18.54 7.97 -23.52
N ARG A 394 -17.99 7.38 -24.58
CA ARG A 394 -16.59 7.49 -25.03
C ARG A 394 -16.54 7.92 -26.49
N PRO A 395 -16.62 9.23 -26.81
CA PRO A 395 -16.75 9.72 -28.19
C PRO A 395 -15.61 9.25 -29.11
N ASN A 396 -14.40 9.11 -28.56
CA ASN A 396 -13.19 8.76 -29.30
C ASN A 396 -12.91 7.25 -29.35
N ASN A 397 -13.73 6.41 -28.72
CA ASN A 397 -13.58 4.96 -28.79
C ASN A 397 -14.54 4.40 -29.85
N ALA A 398 -14.02 4.15 -31.06
CA ALA A 398 -14.82 3.69 -32.19
C ALA A 398 -15.47 2.31 -31.96
N GLU A 399 -14.90 1.48 -31.09
CA GLU A 399 -15.35 0.12 -30.79
C GLU A 399 -16.41 0.09 -29.69
N GLN A 400 -16.31 0.98 -28.71
CA GLN A 400 -17.24 1.05 -27.57
C GLN A 400 -17.54 2.52 -27.20
N ARG A 401 -18.39 3.18 -28.01
CA ARG A 401 -18.80 4.57 -27.74
C ARG A 401 -19.78 4.72 -26.60
N CYS A 402 -20.64 3.74 -26.39
CA CYS A 402 -21.61 3.73 -25.29
C CYS A 402 -21.52 2.41 -24.54
N CYS A 403 -21.62 2.47 -23.22
CA CYS A 403 -21.74 1.33 -22.33
C CYS A 403 -22.86 1.59 -21.33
N THR A 404 -23.64 0.56 -21.02
CA THR A 404 -24.67 0.56 -19.97
C THR A 404 -24.42 -0.61 -19.01
N SER A 405 -24.72 -0.43 -17.73
CA SER A 405 -24.49 -1.50 -16.74
C SER A 405 -25.58 -1.54 -15.67
N LYS A 406 -25.85 -2.76 -15.18
CA LYS A 406 -26.77 -3.08 -14.09
C LYS A 406 -26.13 -2.94 -12.70
N SER A 407 -24.89 -2.48 -12.65
CA SER A 407 -24.11 -2.27 -11.43
C SER A 407 -23.72 -0.80 -11.31
N PRO A 408 -23.92 -0.15 -10.15
CA PRO A 408 -23.51 1.23 -9.95
C PRO A 408 -22.13 1.29 -9.27
N ARG A 409 -21.17 1.91 -9.94
CA ARG A 409 -19.84 2.24 -9.40
C ARG A 409 -19.61 3.73 -9.44
N LEU A 410 -18.88 4.26 -8.47
CA LEU A 410 -18.46 5.66 -8.54
C LEU A 410 -17.44 5.87 -9.66
N GLY A 411 -16.54 4.93 -9.91
CA GLY A 411 -15.49 4.99 -10.93
C GLY A 411 -14.37 5.98 -10.62
N VAL A 412 -13.67 6.40 -11.68
CA VAL A 412 -12.42 7.15 -11.61
C VAL A 412 -12.36 8.27 -12.63
N SER A 413 -11.49 9.26 -12.37
CA SER A 413 -11.20 10.31 -13.34
C SER A 413 -10.59 9.73 -14.60
N ARG A 414 -11.14 10.08 -15.78
CA ARG A 414 -10.64 9.64 -17.08
C ARG A 414 -11.02 10.64 -18.16
N THR A 415 -10.01 11.33 -18.69
CA THR A 415 -10.19 12.33 -19.74
C THR A 415 -10.93 11.77 -20.95
N GLY A 416 -11.91 12.52 -21.45
CA GLY A 416 -12.68 12.20 -22.63
C GLY A 416 -13.79 11.17 -22.42
N VAL A 417 -14.07 10.74 -21.19
CA VAL A 417 -15.21 9.87 -20.85
C VAL A 417 -16.28 10.68 -20.12
N GLN A 418 -17.55 10.42 -20.41
CA GLN A 418 -18.67 11.03 -19.70
C GLN A 418 -19.58 9.95 -19.13
N SER A 419 -19.87 10.00 -17.84
CA SER A 419 -20.59 8.95 -17.12
C SER A 419 -21.79 9.48 -16.37
N GLY A 420 -22.90 8.74 -16.36
CA GLY A 420 -24.10 9.08 -15.61
C GLY A 420 -24.66 7.89 -14.82
N TRP A 421 -25.50 8.20 -13.84
CA TRP A 421 -26.10 7.24 -12.92
C TRP A 421 -27.61 7.42 -12.84
N MET A 422 -28.33 6.30 -12.90
CA MET A 422 -29.79 6.26 -12.76
C MET A 422 -30.18 6.37 -11.28
N MET A 423 -30.00 7.55 -10.69
CA MET A 423 -30.12 7.78 -9.25
C MET A 423 -31.43 7.27 -8.64
N ARG A 424 -32.56 7.43 -9.35
CA ARG A 424 -33.85 6.90 -8.87
C ARG A 424 -33.82 5.38 -8.74
N ARG A 425 -33.22 4.67 -9.70
CA ARG A 425 -33.10 3.20 -9.68
C ARG A 425 -32.10 2.73 -8.63
N ILE A 426 -30.97 3.41 -8.51
CA ILE A 426 -29.97 3.14 -7.46
C ILE A 426 -30.60 3.29 -6.07
N ASN A 427 -31.34 4.38 -5.82
CA ASN A 427 -32.03 4.56 -4.54
C ASN A 427 -33.08 3.48 -4.25
N MET A 428 -33.82 3.03 -5.28
CA MET A 428 -34.74 1.91 -5.12
C MET A 428 -34.02 0.60 -4.82
N LEU A 429 -32.85 0.36 -5.43
CA LEU A 429 -32.04 -0.82 -5.16
C LEU A 429 -31.48 -0.79 -3.74
N VAL A 430 -30.87 0.32 -3.31
CA VAL A 430 -30.39 0.53 -1.94
C VAL A 430 -31.50 0.26 -0.92
N ASN A 431 -32.70 0.83 -1.15
CA ASN A 431 -33.85 0.60 -0.26
C ASN A 431 -34.34 -0.85 -0.25
N ARG A 432 -34.20 -1.57 -1.38
CA ARG A 432 -34.58 -2.98 -1.48
C ARG A 432 -33.58 -3.89 -0.78
N VAL A 433 -32.28 -3.62 -0.91
CA VAL A 433 -31.23 -4.37 -0.22
C VAL A 433 -31.31 -4.10 1.29
N GLY A 434 -31.63 -2.86 1.67
CA GLY A 434 -31.90 -2.50 3.06
C GLY A 434 -30.65 -2.46 3.93
N VAL A 435 -30.88 -2.52 5.24
CA VAL A 435 -29.84 -2.54 6.26
C VAL A 435 -29.45 -3.98 6.59
N CYS A 436 -28.19 -4.19 6.93
CA CYS A 436 -27.69 -5.48 7.38
C CYS A 436 -28.13 -5.72 8.82
N THR A 437 -28.73 -6.88 9.10
CA THR A 437 -29.13 -7.25 10.48
C THR A 437 -27.94 -7.70 11.31
N GLU A 438 -27.00 -8.42 10.69
CA GLU A 438 -25.76 -8.88 11.30
C GLU A 438 -24.62 -8.79 10.25
N PRO A 439 -23.38 -8.51 10.68
CA PRO A 439 -22.22 -8.57 9.79
C PRO A 439 -21.95 -9.99 9.27
N GLU A 440 -21.68 -10.10 7.97
CA GLU A 440 -21.21 -11.34 7.34
C GLU A 440 -19.68 -11.41 7.40
N TRP A 441 -19.15 -12.46 7.99
CA TRP A 441 -17.70 -12.64 8.14
C TRP A 441 -17.18 -13.76 7.24
N VAL A 442 -15.91 -13.65 6.85
CA VAL A 442 -15.17 -14.79 6.31
C VAL A 442 -14.20 -15.28 7.39
N TRP A 443 -14.32 -16.53 7.79
CA TRP A 443 -13.53 -17.14 8.87
C TRP A 443 -12.47 -18.09 8.31
#